data_AF-A0A7Y5N7E9-F1
#
_entry.id   AF-A0A7Y5N7E9-F1
#
_cell.length_a   1.000
_cell.length_b   1.000
_cell.length_c   1.000
_cell.angle_alpha   90.00
_cell.angle_beta   90.00
_cell.angle_gamma   90.00
#
_symmetry.space_group_name_H-M   'P 1'
#
loop_
_entity.id
_entity.type
_entity.pdbx_description
1 polymer ?
#
loop_
_entity_poly.entity_id
_entity_poly.type
_entity_poly.pdbx_seq_one_letter_code
_entity_poly.pdbx_strand_id
1 'polypeptide(L)'
;PISWGTLAVALLGVAPTSVRTAWAKRSWGDSLLDFWQDFADDGLLDEPDLPARVPTGSLTTGTTLAPGEHVDVTLLLAWHAPNRRGWRHDPAPPPDHSHSEDLVGNHYTRRFVDAADVVDHVAGNLPDLERRTLVLPAAVAASDLPVAVQDAALSNLAVLRSSTCFRIADGTFLGWEGSMLDHGSCHGSCTHVWNYQYALEQLHPDLAWTMRDVELVHSLDDRGLMSFRAGLPLASGGAGWRVAAADGQMGALVRLHRTWRLSGDTDRLRRLWPGARRALEFAWVEKGWDADRDGVMEGCQHNTMDVEYYGPNGVGQSWYLAALAACADLAHAVGDDDFAATCTDLLRRGAAATDALLFNGEYYEQDVRPPGSADAIAEGLRIRYAGDSPWVGSDDLVDPVLQIGSGCGSDQLAGHAMAVLSGLDDRLDPEHVAVTARAIHRHNHRDDFAAHVNHMRSYTLGDEAGLLNCTYPRGDRPARPFPYSEEVWTGLEYSAAIGLALEGEHELAARVVADVRDRHDGRRRNPFNEAECGNHYVRSMASFGLLHAWPCIVADRVADTLTVRPVSGRWVVVAADRVGHVTVTVNGSATHAAYVALLGDPFAAVRIGEA
;
A
#
# COMPACT_ATOMS: atom_id res chain seq x y z
N PRO A 1 2.15 -29.42 -0.60
CA PRO A 1 2.27 -29.96 -1.98
C PRO A 1 1.49 -29.09 -2.99
N ILE A 2 2.20 -28.29 -3.80
CA ILE A 2 1.67 -27.50 -4.95
C ILE A 2 1.42 -28.46 -6.14
N SER A 3 0.88 -29.66 -5.89
CA SER A 3 1.25 -30.80 -6.73
C SER A 3 0.56 -30.90 -8.08
N TRP A 4 -0.39 -30.01 -8.41
CA TRP A 4 -1.17 -30.13 -9.65
C TRP A 4 -1.53 -28.75 -10.21
N GLY A 5 -1.27 -28.56 -11.51
CA GLY A 5 -1.52 -27.37 -12.31
C GLY A 5 -1.05 -27.60 -13.75
N THR A 6 -1.22 -26.62 -14.63
CA THR A 6 -0.73 -26.64 -16.01
C THR A 6 0.12 -25.42 -16.32
N LEU A 7 1.07 -25.57 -17.24
CA LEU A 7 1.93 -24.52 -17.79
C LEU A 7 1.83 -24.63 -19.31
N ALA A 8 1.80 -23.49 -20.01
CA ALA A 8 1.79 -23.44 -21.46
C ALA A 8 2.80 -22.40 -21.97
N VAL A 9 3.47 -22.72 -23.07
CA VAL A 9 4.31 -21.81 -23.83
C VAL A 9 3.78 -21.80 -25.27
N ALA A 10 3.60 -20.62 -25.85
CA ALA A 10 3.07 -20.48 -27.20
C ALA A 10 3.78 -19.37 -28.00
N LEU A 11 3.78 -19.52 -29.32
CA LEU A 11 4.17 -18.48 -30.27
C LEU A 11 2.93 -17.87 -30.91
N LEU A 12 2.94 -16.56 -31.10
CA LEU A 12 1.88 -15.84 -31.82
C LEU A 12 2.36 -15.40 -33.20
N GLY A 13 1.50 -15.57 -34.20
CA GLY A 13 1.75 -15.10 -35.57
C GLY A 13 2.75 -15.93 -36.38
N VAL A 14 3.50 -16.84 -35.75
CA VAL A 14 4.46 -17.74 -36.39
C VAL A 14 4.27 -19.17 -35.90
N ALA A 15 4.46 -20.14 -36.80
CA ALA A 15 4.52 -21.55 -36.42
C ALA A 15 5.88 -21.86 -35.76
N PRO A 16 5.91 -22.75 -34.76
CA PRO A 16 7.18 -23.28 -34.28
C PRO A 16 7.91 -24.02 -35.39
N THR A 17 9.24 -23.90 -35.45
CA THR A 17 10.08 -24.70 -36.36
C THR A 17 10.22 -26.12 -35.86
N SER A 18 10.29 -26.32 -34.55
CA SER A 18 10.22 -27.61 -33.90
C SER A 18 9.60 -27.51 -32.50
N VAL A 19 9.08 -28.64 -32.02
CA VAL A 19 8.53 -28.78 -30.67
C VAL A 19 9.00 -30.11 -30.11
N ARG A 20 9.47 -30.09 -28.86
CA ARG A 20 9.82 -31.26 -28.06
C ARG A 20 8.96 -31.27 -26.81
N THR A 21 8.11 -32.28 -26.63
CA THR A 21 7.13 -32.34 -25.53
C THR A 21 7.72 -32.85 -24.22
N ALA A 22 8.86 -33.53 -24.27
CA ALA A 22 9.62 -33.96 -23.09
C ALA A 22 11.13 -33.96 -23.36
N TRP A 23 11.94 -33.71 -22.34
CA TRP A 23 13.38 -33.94 -22.41
C TRP A 23 13.73 -35.42 -22.28
N ALA A 24 14.88 -35.84 -22.81
CA ALA A 24 15.34 -37.22 -22.72
C ALA A 24 15.57 -37.65 -21.26
N LYS A 25 15.24 -38.90 -20.92
CA LYS A 25 15.54 -39.51 -19.62
C LYS A 25 17.02 -39.90 -19.55
N ARG A 26 17.84 -39.02 -18.97
CA ARG A 26 19.27 -39.24 -18.76
C ARG A 26 19.66 -39.12 -17.28
N SER A 27 20.84 -39.60 -16.90
CA SER A 27 21.42 -39.42 -15.57
C SER A 27 22.28 -38.15 -15.52
N TRP A 28 22.72 -37.73 -14.32
CA TRP A 28 23.68 -36.62 -14.12
C TRP A 28 23.32 -35.25 -14.71
N GLY A 29 22.05 -35.00 -15.06
CA GLY A 29 21.61 -33.76 -15.69
C GLY A 29 21.78 -33.73 -17.21
N ASP A 30 22.19 -34.85 -17.82
CA ASP A 30 22.43 -34.97 -19.26
C ASP A 30 21.18 -34.80 -20.13
N SER A 31 19.99 -34.66 -19.54
CA SER A 31 18.79 -34.25 -20.25
C SER A 31 18.96 -32.85 -20.89
N LEU A 32 19.65 -31.94 -20.20
CA LEU A 32 20.01 -30.62 -20.74
C LEU A 32 21.06 -30.74 -21.84
N LEU A 33 22.04 -31.63 -21.67
CA LEU A 33 23.09 -31.87 -22.66
C LEU A 33 22.50 -32.44 -23.96
N ASP A 34 21.59 -33.42 -23.85
CA ASP A 34 20.87 -34.02 -24.97
C ASP A 34 20.03 -32.97 -25.73
N PHE A 35 19.27 -32.13 -25.01
CA PHE A 35 18.59 -30.99 -25.59
C PHE A 35 19.53 -30.03 -26.32
N TRP A 36 20.65 -29.67 -25.69
CA TRP A 36 21.57 -28.69 -26.25
C TRP A 36 22.30 -29.22 -27.48
N GLN A 37 22.68 -30.49 -27.48
CA GLN A 37 23.35 -31.12 -28.62
C GLN A 37 22.46 -31.19 -29.85
N ASP A 38 21.19 -31.55 -29.67
CA ASP A 38 20.18 -31.55 -30.72
C ASP A 38 19.96 -30.13 -31.26
N PHE A 39 19.65 -29.18 -30.37
CA PHE A 39 19.43 -27.78 -30.76
C PHE A 39 20.65 -27.15 -31.45
N ALA A 40 21.86 -27.49 -31.02
CA ALA A 40 23.08 -26.91 -31.58
C ALA A 40 23.45 -27.48 -32.96
N ASP A 41 22.90 -28.63 -33.38
CA ASP A 41 23.21 -29.24 -34.67
C ASP A 41 22.56 -28.46 -35.82
N ASP A 42 21.26 -28.17 -35.71
CA ASP A 42 20.49 -27.54 -36.79
C ASP A 42 19.47 -26.47 -36.33
N GLY A 43 19.40 -26.19 -35.02
CA GLY A 43 18.41 -25.26 -34.44
C GLY A 43 17.01 -25.86 -34.27
N LEU A 44 16.82 -27.15 -34.57
CA LEU A 44 15.58 -27.89 -34.38
C LEU A 44 15.64 -28.72 -33.10
N LEU A 45 14.56 -29.46 -32.83
CA LEU A 45 14.43 -30.30 -31.65
C LEU A 45 13.58 -31.51 -32.03
N ASP A 46 14.16 -32.69 -31.87
CA ASP A 46 13.47 -33.96 -32.08
C ASP A 46 12.88 -34.49 -30.78
N GLU A 47 11.85 -35.34 -30.84
CA GLU A 47 11.37 -36.04 -29.65
C GLU A 47 12.40 -37.09 -29.20
N PRO A 48 12.70 -37.21 -27.90
CA PRO A 48 13.63 -38.23 -27.43
C PRO A 48 12.96 -39.61 -27.43
N ASP A 49 13.72 -40.64 -27.78
CA ASP A 49 13.24 -42.03 -27.74
C ASP A 49 12.71 -42.45 -26.36
N LEU A 50 13.32 -41.93 -25.30
CA LEU A 50 12.95 -42.21 -23.92
C LEU A 50 12.68 -40.90 -23.16
N PRO A 51 11.42 -40.47 -23.03
CA PRO A 51 11.10 -39.22 -22.36
C PRO A 51 11.31 -39.31 -20.83
N ALA A 52 11.79 -38.23 -20.24
CA ALA A 52 11.91 -38.06 -18.80
C ALA A 52 10.54 -37.96 -18.13
N ARG A 53 10.48 -38.33 -16.85
CA ARG A 53 9.25 -38.18 -16.06
C ARG A 53 8.91 -36.71 -15.77
N VAL A 54 9.93 -35.85 -15.68
CA VAL A 54 9.73 -34.41 -15.48
C VAL A 54 9.24 -33.83 -16.81
N PRO A 55 8.04 -33.25 -16.86
CA PRO A 55 7.41 -32.81 -18.11
C PRO A 55 8.01 -31.48 -18.60
N THR A 56 9.27 -31.52 -19.03
CA THR A 56 9.97 -30.34 -19.56
C THR A 56 9.74 -30.28 -21.07
N GLY A 57 8.91 -29.34 -21.51
CA GLY A 57 8.69 -29.05 -22.93
C GLY A 57 9.66 -28.00 -23.45
N SER A 58 9.87 -27.99 -24.76
CA SER A 58 10.69 -26.99 -25.46
C SER A 58 10.08 -26.70 -26.83
N LEU A 59 10.18 -25.44 -27.24
CA LEU A 59 9.57 -24.94 -28.45
C LEU A 59 10.53 -23.95 -29.09
N THR A 60 10.81 -24.14 -30.38
CA THR A 60 11.73 -23.30 -31.14
C THR A 60 11.01 -22.61 -32.28
N THR A 61 11.54 -21.46 -32.69
CA THR A 61 11.23 -20.84 -33.97
C THR A 61 12.49 -20.21 -34.50
N GLY A 62 12.67 -20.28 -35.81
CA GLY A 62 13.85 -19.78 -36.51
C GLY A 62 13.46 -19.12 -37.81
N THR A 63 14.16 -18.04 -38.14
CA THR A 63 14.07 -17.37 -39.43
C THR A 63 15.46 -16.93 -39.86
N THR A 64 15.69 -16.76 -41.17
CA THR A 64 16.93 -16.18 -41.70
C THR A 64 16.71 -14.71 -41.98
N LEU A 65 17.57 -13.85 -41.43
CA LEU A 65 17.50 -12.39 -41.62
C LEU A 65 18.60 -11.91 -42.55
N ALA A 66 18.25 -11.08 -43.52
CA ALA A 66 19.22 -10.31 -44.29
C ALA A 66 19.87 -9.21 -43.42
N PRO A 67 21.05 -8.66 -43.81
CA PRO A 67 21.64 -7.54 -43.09
C PRO A 67 20.68 -6.35 -42.98
N GLY A 68 20.35 -5.95 -41.74
CA GLY A 68 19.42 -4.85 -41.46
C GLY A 68 17.93 -5.23 -41.48
N GLU A 69 17.60 -6.51 -41.71
CA GLU A 69 16.23 -7.00 -41.56
C GLU A 69 15.88 -7.20 -40.08
N HIS A 70 14.61 -6.98 -39.75
CA HIS A 70 14.06 -7.14 -38.41
C HIS A 70 12.80 -8.02 -38.48
N VAL A 71 12.67 -8.94 -37.51
CA VAL A 71 11.48 -9.77 -37.29
C VAL A 71 11.13 -9.72 -35.82
N ASP A 72 9.84 -9.53 -35.53
CA ASP A 72 9.28 -9.63 -34.20
C ASP A 72 8.73 -11.04 -33.96
N VAL A 73 9.10 -11.64 -32.83
CA VAL A 73 8.60 -12.94 -32.38
C VAL A 73 7.97 -12.78 -31.01
N THR A 74 6.68 -13.08 -30.91
CA THR A 74 5.93 -12.97 -29.66
C THR A 74 5.78 -14.34 -29.01
N LEU A 75 6.31 -14.48 -27.78
CA LEU A 75 6.15 -15.66 -26.94
C LEU A 75 5.18 -15.36 -25.79
N LEU A 76 4.30 -16.31 -25.49
CA LEU A 76 3.45 -16.29 -24.31
C LEU A 76 3.88 -17.39 -23.34
N LEU A 77 3.95 -17.06 -22.06
CA LEU A 77 4.09 -18.00 -20.94
C LEU A 77 2.84 -17.88 -20.06
N ALA A 78 2.10 -18.97 -19.90
CA ALA A 78 0.88 -19.01 -19.09
C ALA A 78 0.93 -20.15 -18.07
N TRP A 79 0.28 -19.96 -16.93
CA TRP A 79 0.17 -20.96 -15.87
C TRP A 79 -1.25 -21.01 -15.32
N HIS A 80 -1.63 -22.18 -14.82
CA HIS A 80 -2.88 -22.41 -14.14
C HIS A 80 -2.67 -23.35 -12.94
N ALA A 81 -2.64 -22.78 -11.74
CA ALA A 81 -2.40 -23.49 -10.48
C ALA A 81 -3.54 -23.24 -9.47
N PRO A 82 -4.46 -24.20 -9.24
CA PRO A 82 -5.64 -23.98 -8.39
C PRO A 82 -5.38 -24.13 -6.89
N ASN A 83 -4.27 -24.73 -6.48
CA ASN A 83 -4.08 -25.25 -5.11
C ASN A 83 -3.35 -24.27 -4.17
N ARG A 84 -3.86 -23.04 -4.01
CA ARG A 84 -3.33 -22.10 -3.00
C ARG A 84 -3.79 -22.48 -1.60
N ARG A 85 -2.84 -22.55 -0.68
CA ARG A 85 -3.08 -22.72 0.75
C ARG A 85 -3.33 -21.38 1.46
N GLY A 86 -4.13 -21.42 2.52
CA GLY A 86 -4.21 -20.32 3.48
C GLY A 86 -2.93 -20.19 4.30
N TRP A 87 -2.90 -19.23 5.22
CA TRP A 87 -1.81 -19.06 6.18
C TRP A 87 -2.25 -19.39 7.60
N ARG A 88 -1.28 -19.73 8.44
CA ARG A 88 -1.47 -19.94 9.88
C ARG A 88 -1.45 -18.61 10.60
N HIS A 89 -2.14 -18.58 11.72
CA HIS A 89 -2.18 -17.43 12.62
C HIS A 89 -1.04 -17.43 13.64
N ASP A 90 -0.51 -18.61 13.95
CA ASP A 90 0.61 -18.77 14.87
C ASP A 90 1.93 -18.95 14.10
N PRO A 91 3.05 -18.37 14.59
CA PRO A 91 4.37 -18.57 14.01
C PRO A 91 4.73 -20.06 14.00
N ALA A 92 5.04 -20.60 12.84
CA ALA A 92 5.53 -21.97 12.69
C ALA A 92 7.02 -21.97 12.34
N PRO A 93 7.84 -22.85 12.94
CA PRO A 93 9.24 -22.99 12.54
C PRO A 93 9.35 -23.58 11.11
N PRO A 94 10.50 -23.41 10.43
CA PRO A 94 10.75 -24.02 9.13
C PRO A 94 10.48 -25.54 9.15
N PRO A 95 9.99 -26.14 8.04
CA PRO A 95 9.80 -25.55 6.71
C PRO A 95 8.37 -25.04 6.44
N ASP A 96 7.49 -25.02 7.44
CA ASP A 96 6.05 -24.77 7.25
C ASP A 96 5.74 -23.27 7.04
N HIS A 97 6.67 -22.38 7.43
CA HIS A 97 6.69 -20.92 7.24
C HIS A 97 5.32 -20.22 7.30
N SER A 98 4.39 -20.74 8.12
CA SER A 98 3.00 -20.27 8.30
C SER A 98 1.96 -20.64 7.22
N HIS A 99 1.97 -21.82 6.58
CA HIS A 99 0.86 -22.25 5.72
C HIS A 99 -0.17 -23.15 6.42
N SER A 100 -1.47 -22.87 6.27
CA SER A 100 -2.52 -23.77 6.76
C SER A 100 -2.73 -24.96 5.80
N GLU A 101 -3.43 -26.00 6.26
CA GLU A 101 -3.85 -27.11 5.39
C GLU A 101 -5.08 -26.74 4.53
N ASP A 102 -5.72 -25.59 4.81
CA ASP A 102 -6.89 -25.13 4.08
C ASP A 102 -6.53 -24.65 2.68
N LEU A 103 -7.31 -25.08 1.68
CA LEU A 103 -7.17 -24.62 0.31
C LEU A 103 -8.14 -23.47 0.05
N VAL A 104 -7.59 -22.26 -0.10
CA VAL A 104 -8.34 -21.05 -0.47
C VAL A 104 -8.37 -20.79 -1.97
N GLY A 105 -7.47 -21.46 -2.71
CA GLY A 105 -7.38 -21.42 -4.17
C GLY A 105 -7.01 -20.06 -4.78
N ASN A 106 -6.93 -20.00 -6.11
CA ASN A 106 -6.60 -18.78 -6.85
C ASN A 106 -7.79 -18.33 -7.71
N HIS A 107 -8.08 -17.03 -7.75
CA HIS A 107 -9.23 -16.51 -8.51
C HIS A 107 -9.18 -16.85 -10.01
N TYR A 108 -8.00 -16.76 -10.64
CA TYR A 108 -7.86 -16.97 -12.08
C TYR A 108 -8.25 -18.39 -12.51
N THR A 109 -8.22 -19.39 -11.61
CA THR A 109 -8.64 -20.77 -11.93
C THR A 109 -10.14 -20.98 -11.93
N ARG A 110 -10.91 -19.91 -11.68
CA ARG A 110 -12.37 -19.88 -11.89
C ARG A 110 -12.73 -19.22 -13.23
N ARG A 111 -11.76 -18.54 -13.85
CA ARG A 111 -11.93 -17.84 -15.13
C ARG A 111 -11.44 -18.66 -16.31
N PHE A 112 -10.47 -19.52 -16.08
CA PHE A 112 -9.85 -20.37 -17.10
C PHE A 112 -9.82 -21.81 -16.61
N VAL A 113 -9.92 -22.77 -17.54
CA VAL A 113 -9.90 -24.20 -17.19
C VAL A 113 -8.47 -24.75 -17.07
N ASP A 114 -7.52 -24.19 -17.81
CA ASP A 114 -6.10 -24.54 -17.78
C ASP A 114 -5.22 -23.41 -18.39
N ALA A 115 -3.91 -23.62 -18.49
CA ALA A 115 -2.97 -22.66 -19.07
C ALA A 115 -3.12 -22.47 -20.59
N ALA A 116 -3.68 -23.45 -21.32
CA ALA A 116 -3.91 -23.32 -22.76
C ALA A 116 -5.09 -22.37 -23.03
N ASP A 117 -6.16 -22.46 -22.24
CA ASP A 117 -7.29 -21.51 -22.26
C ASP A 117 -6.84 -20.06 -21.95
N VAL A 118 -5.87 -19.89 -21.04
CA VAL A 118 -5.23 -18.58 -20.80
C VAL A 118 -4.50 -18.07 -22.06
N VAL A 119 -3.75 -18.94 -22.73
CA VAL A 119 -3.04 -18.59 -23.99
C VAL A 119 -4.04 -18.18 -25.05
N ASP A 120 -5.11 -18.95 -25.30
CA ASP A 120 -6.12 -18.65 -26.30
C ASP A 120 -6.79 -17.30 -26.03
N HIS A 121 -7.12 -17.02 -24.77
CA HIS A 121 -7.68 -15.74 -24.35
C HIS A 121 -6.71 -14.57 -24.60
N VAL A 122 -5.45 -14.69 -24.17
CA VAL A 122 -4.47 -13.61 -24.34
C VAL A 122 -4.14 -13.40 -25.81
N ALA A 123 -3.92 -14.48 -26.57
CA ALA A 123 -3.62 -14.42 -28.00
C ALA A 123 -4.69 -13.66 -28.79
N GLY A 124 -5.97 -13.94 -28.52
CA GLY A 124 -7.10 -13.26 -29.19
C GLY A 124 -7.29 -11.80 -28.80
N ASN A 125 -6.72 -11.35 -27.67
CA ASN A 125 -6.98 -10.03 -27.09
C ASN A 125 -5.72 -9.17 -26.87
N LEU A 126 -4.53 -9.67 -27.22
CA LEU A 126 -3.25 -9.03 -26.89
C LEU A 126 -3.17 -7.56 -27.34
N PRO A 127 -3.57 -7.18 -28.58
CA PRO A 127 -3.52 -5.77 -28.99
C PRO A 127 -4.39 -4.86 -28.14
N ASP A 128 -5.57 -5.30 -27.70
CA ASP A 128 -6.42 -4.49 -26.82
C ASP A 128 -5.86 -4.41 -25.40
N LEU A 129 -5.38 -5.53 -24.86
CA LEU A 129 -4.76 -5.59 -23.54
C LEU A 129 -3.54 -4.67 -23.45
N GLU A 130 -2.67 -4.70 -24.46
CA GLU A 130 -1.50 -3.82 -24.57
C GLU A 130 -1.93 -2.35 -24.68
N ARG A 131 -2.82 -2.04 -25.63
CA ARG A 131 -3.33 -0.67 -25.83
C ARG A 131 -3.89 -0.08 -24.54
N ARG A 132 -4.69 -0.85 -23.79
CA ARG A 132 -5.26 -0.42 -22.50
C ARG A 132 -4.20 -0.27 -21.41
N THR A 133 -3.20 -1.16 -21.38
CA THR A 133 -2.10 -1.10 -20.41
C THR A 133 -1.24 0.14 -20.59
N LEU A 134 -0.99 0.54 -21.84
CA LEU A 134 -0.12 1.67 -22.17
C LEU A 134 -0.74 3.06 -21.91
N VAL A 135 -2.06 3.15 -21.70
CA VAL A 135 -2.72 4.46 -21.45
C VAL A 135 -2.18 5.13 -20.21
N LEU A 136 -2.07 4.41 -19.09
CA LEU A 136 -1.64 5.00 -17.83
C LEU A 136 -0.17 5.46 -17.86
N PRO A 137 0.83 4.63 -18.27
CA PRO A 137 2.21 5.08 -18.40
C PRO A 137 2.35 6.27 -19.35
N ALA A 138 1.64 6.28 -20.48
CA ALA A 138 1.67 7.40 -21.41
C ALA A 138 1.06 8.68 -20.81
N ALA A 139 -0.03 8.55 -20.03
CA ALA A 139 -0.64 9.67 -19.33
C ALA A 139 0.30 10.24 -18.26
N VAL A 140 0.94 9.39 -17.45
CA VAL A 140 1.90 9.84 -16.44
C VAL A 140 3.11 10.50 -17.09
N ALA A 141 3.69 9.90 -18.13
CA ALA A 141 4.84 10.45 -18.86
C ALA A 141 4.55 11.78 -19.57
N ALA A 142 3.29 12.02 -19.92
CA ALA A 142 2.85 13.30 -20.48
C ALA A 142 2.55 14.35 -19.39
N SER A 143 2.48 14.02 -18.11
CA SER A 143 2.22 15.04 -17.08
C SER A 143 3.43 15.95 -16.83
N ASP A 144 3.20 17.10 -16.19
CA ASP A 144 4.26 18.03 -15.77
C ASP A 144 4.87 17.64 -14.41
N LEU A 145 4.56 16.44 -13.89
CA LEU A 145 5.19 15.93 -12.67
C LEU A 145 6.70 15.73 -12.89
N PRO A 146 7.54 15.92 -11.85
CA PRO A 146 8.97 15.59 -11.94
C PRO A 146 9.22 14.15 -12.39
N VAL A 147 10.28 13.91 -13.18
CA VAL A 147 10.59 12.57 -13.71
C VAL A 147 10.74 11.52 -12.60
N ALA A 148 11.35 11.88 -11.47
CA ALA A 148 11.47 10.97 -10.32
C ALA A 148 10.10 10.57 -9.73
N VAL A 149 9.12 11.48 -9.74
CA VAL A 149 7.72 11.20 -9.32
C VAL A 149 7.04 10.27 -10.31
N GLN A 150 7.22 10.50 -11.61
CA GLN A 150 6.68 9.64 -12.66
C GLN A 150 7.24 8.21 -12.53
N ASP A 151 8.55 8.07 -12.36
CA ASP A 151 9.21 6.78 -12.16
C ASP A 151 8.76 6.09 -10.87
N ALA A 152 8.75 6.80 -9.74
CA ALA A 152 8.29 6.25 -8.46
C ALA A 152 6.88 5.65 -8.55
N ALA A 153 5.93 6.42 -9.09
CA ALA A 153 4.55 6.00 -9.18
C ALA A 153 4.34 4.81 -10.13
N LEU A 154 5.05 4.77 -11.27
CA LEU A 154 4.92 3.67 -12.24
C LEU A 154 5.67 2.41 -11.79
N SER A 155 6.89 2.55 -11.27
CA SER A 155 7.73 1.43 -10.87
C SER A 155 7.15 0.67 -9.66
N ASN A 156 6.58 1.38 -8.69
CA ASN A 156 5.99 0.75 -7.51
C ASN A 156 4.65 0.03 -7.77
N LEU A 157 4.03 0.16 -8.95
CA LEU A 157 2.90 -0.69 -9.36
C LEU A 157 3.29 -2.17 -9.49
N ALA A 158 4.58 -2.48 -9.61
CA ALA A 158 5.09 -3.83 -9.58
C ALA A 158 4.62 -4.60 -8.32
N VAL A 159 4.39 -3.91 -7.20
CA VAL A 159 3.89 -4.52 -5.96
C VAL A 159 2.55 -5.23 -6.17
N LEU A 160 1.59 -4.61 -6.87
CA LEU A 160 0.28 -5.20 -7.19
C LEU A 160 0.38 -6.44 -8.09
N ARG A 161 1.49 -6.61 -8.81
CA ARG A 161 1.77 -7.75 -9.69
C ARG A 161 2.76 -8.76 -9.11
N SER A 162 3.25 -8.52 -7.89
CA SER A 162 4.20 -9.39 -7.20
C SER A 162 3.51 -10.50 -6.40
N SER A 163 4.30 -11.36 -5.75
CA SER A 163 3.80 -12.35 -4.80
C SER A 163 3.18 -11.76 -3.53
N THR A 164 3.37 -10.46 -3.28
CA THR A 164 2.80 -9.75 -2.13
C THR A 164 1.27 -9.69 -2.21
N CYS A 165 0.72 -9.56 -3.41
CA CYS A 165 -0.72 -9.41 -3.63
C CYS A 165 -1.30 -10.64 -4.32
N PHE A 166 -2.49 -11.08 -3.90
CA PHE A 166 -3.15 -12.23 -4.53
C PHE A 166 -4.67 -12.16 -4.35
N ARG A 167 -5.37 -12.96 -5.17
CA ARG A 167 -6.82 -13.12 -5.09
C ARG A 167 -7.16 -14.58 -4.87
N ILE A 168 -7.89 -14.87 -3.80
CA ILE A 168 -8.34 -16.23 -3.48
C ILE A 168 -9.49 -16.64 -4.40
N ALA A 169 -9.90 -17.92 -4.39
CA ALA A 169 -10.80 -18.48 -5.40
C ALA A 169 -12.14 -17.72 -5.54
N ASP A 170 -12.69 -17.19 -4.46
CA ASP A 170 -13.93 -16.39 -4.48
C ASP A 170 -13.77 -14.98 -5.09
N GLY A 171 -12.53 -14.56 -5.36
CA GLY A 171 -12.19 -13.27 -5.93
C GLY A 171 -11.73 -12.22 -4.93
N THR A 172 -11.79 -12.49 -3.63
CA THR A 172 -11.34 -11.60 -2.55
C THR A 172 -9.86 -11.28 -2.70
N PHE A 173 -9.55 -9.99 -2.71
CA PHE A 173 -8.20 -9.48 -2.75
C PHE A 173 -7.61 -9.45 -1.34
N LEU A 174 -6.40 -9.99 -1.24
CA LEU A 174 -5.62 -10.05 -0.02
C LEU A 174 -4.16 -9.75 -0.39
N GLY A 175 -3.38 -9.38 0.60
CA GLY A 175 -1.94 -9.30 0.45
C GLY A 175 -1.21 -9.45 1.75
N TRP A 176 0.09 -9.67 1.63
CA TRP A 176 1.05 -9.55 2.72
C TRP A 176 1.48 -8.09 2.88
N GLU A 177 2.38 -7.81 3.81
CA GLU A 177 3.07 -6.51 3.85
C GLU A 177 4.14 -6.42 2.76
N GLY A 178 4.78 -7.55 2.47
CA GLY A 178 5.80 -7.75 1.45
C GLY A 178 6.03 -9.26 1.26
N SER A 179 7.08 -9.64 0.56
CA SER A 179 7.42 -11.05 0.33
C SER A 179 8.87 -11.36 0.68
N MET A 180 9.08 -12.45 1.42
CA MET A 180 10.37 -13.12 1.54
C MET A 180 10.62 -14.00 0.30
N LEU A 181 11.71 -14.76 0.29
CA LEU A 181 12.05 -15.62 -0.86
C LEU A 181 11.02 -16.74 -1.10
N ASP A 182 10.41 -17.26 -0.04
CA ASP A 182 9.53 -18.44 -0.07
C ASP A 182 8.24 -18.29 0.76
N HIS A 183 8.03 -17.16 1.44
CA HIS A 183 6.84 -16.89 2.25
C HIS A 183 6.49 -15.39 2.27
N GLY A 184 5.31 -15.04 2.78
CA GLY A 184 4.92 -13.64 2.98
C GLY A 184 5.73 -12.97 4.10
N SER A 185 6.03 -11.68 3.95
CA SER A 185 6.54 -10.86 5.05
C SER A 185 5.40 -10.59 6.02
N CYS A 186 5.53 -11.13 7.24
CA CYS A 186 4.54 -11.06 8.31
C CYS A 186 3.20 -11.76 7.98
N HIS A 187 2.33 -11.89 8.98
CA HIS A 187 1.08 -12.65 8.84
C HIS A 187 -0.03 -11.77 8.25
N GLY A 188 -0.62 -12.27 7.16
CA GLY A 188 -1.88 -11.83 6.57
C GLY A 188 -1.93 -10.41 6.06
N SER A 189 -3.16 -9.98 5.72
CA SER A 189 -3.44 -8.62 5.29
C SER A 189 -3.44 -7.70 6.50
N CYS A 190 -2.39 -6.89 6.55
CA CYS A 190 -2.04 -6.04 7.66
C CYS A 190 -2.65 -4.64 7.50
N THR A 191 -3.48 -4.19 8.44
CA THR A 191 -4.22 -2.92 8.27
C THR A 191 -3.29 -1.70 8.26
N HIS A 192 -2.35 -1.61 9.19
CA HIS A 192 -1.49 -0.43 9.38
C HIS A 192 -0.44 -0.22 8.28
N VAL A 193 0.04 -1.28 7.60
CA VAL A 193 0.94 -1.12 6.45
C VAL A 193 0.16 -0.73 5.20
N TRP A 194 -1.01 -1.34 5.00
CA TRP A 194 -1.90 -1.03 3.87
C TRP A 194 -2.58 0.34 3.98
N ASN A 195 -2.49 1.03 5.13
CA ASN A 195 -2.91 2.44 5.25
C ASN A 195 -2.21 3.36 4.26
N TYR A 196 -0.94 3.10 3.96
CA TYR A 196 -0.07 4.04 3.26
C TYR A 196 -0.23 3.99 1.74
N GLN A 197 -0.77 2.90 1.19
CA GLN A 197 -0.87 2.75 -0.25
C GLN A 197 -2.06 3.56 -0.81
N TYR A 198 -1.86 4.16 -1.99
CA TYR A 198 -2.91 4.89 -2.72
C TYR A 198 -3.36 4.15 -3.99
N ALA A 199 -2.54 3.22 -4.48
CA ALA A 199 -2.68 2.63 -5.81
C ALA A 199 -3.92 1.76 -5.97
N LEU A 200 -4.28 0.96 -4.95
CA LEU A 200 -5.35 -0.02 -5.05
C LEU A 200 -6.71 0.65 -5.27
N GLU A 201 -7.07 1.62 -4.44
CA GLU A 201 -8.34 2.35 -4.57
C GLU A 201 -8.40 3.18 -5.85
N GLN A 202 -7.28 3.77 -6.27
CA GLN A 202 -7.21 4.58 -7.48
C GLN A 202 -7.26 3.75 -8.77
N LEU A 203 -6.76 2.52 -8.80
CA LEU A 203 -6.73 1.68 -10.01
C LEU A 203 -7.84 0.64 -10.04
N HIS A 204 -8.16 0.07 -8.89
CA HIS A 204 -8.97 -1.14 -8.76
C HIS A 204 -9.92 -1.06 -7.55
N PRO A 205 -10.87 -0.10 -7.52
CA PRO A 205 -11.80 0.02 -6.40
C PRO A 205 -12.62 -1.24 -6.16
N ASP A 206 -12.91 -2.05 -7.20
CA ASP A 206 -13.57 -3.34 -7.05
C ASP A 206 -12.78 -4.32 -6.17
N LEU A 207 -11.44 -4.30 -6.28
CA LEU A 207 -10.57 -5.09 -5.42
C LEU A 207 -10.48 -4.46 -4.03
N ALA A 208 -10.34 -3.14 -3.95
CA ALA A 208 -10.32 -2.42 -2.68
C ALA A 208 -11.57 -2.71 -1.84
N TRP A 209 -12.75 -2.75 -2.46
CA TRP A 209 -13.98 -3.11 -1.77
C TRP A 209 -13.96 -4.51 -1.16
N THR A 210 -13.35 -5.50 -1.81
CA THR A 210 -13.21 -6.84 -1.20
C THR A 210 -12.29 -6.81 0.01
N MET A 211 -11.31 -5.91 0.04
CA MET A 211 -10.47 -5.69 1.21
C MET A 211 -11.24 -4.98 2.33
N ARG A 212 -12.19 -4.08 2.01
CA ARG A 212 -13.13 -3.51 2.99
C ARG A 212 -14.04 -4.56 3.62
N ASP A 213 -14.50 -5.54 2.83
CA ASP A 213 -15.27 -6.68 3.37
C ASP A 213 -14.42 -7.52 4.34
N VAL A 214 -13.15 -7.78 4.00
CA VAL A 214 -12.21 -8.45 4.92
C VAL A 214 -12.14 -7.71 6.25
N GLU A 215 -11.89 -6.40 6.21
CA GLU A 215 -11.71 -5.56 7.40
C GLU A 215 -13.00 -5.46 8.24
N LEU A 216 -14.14 -5.15 7.62
CA LEU A 216 -15.37 -4.73 8.31
C LEU A 216 -16.40 -5.85 8.52
N VAL A 217 -16.21 -7.00 7.89
CA VAL A 217 -17.09 -8.17 8.01
C VAL A 217 -16.36 -9.36 8.63
N HIS A 218 -15.15 -9.68 8.14
CA HIS A 218 -14.45 -10.90 8.55
C HIS A 218 -13.48 -10.69 9.71
N SER A 219 -12.87 -9.51 9.79
CA SER A 219 -11.81 -9.18 10.75
C SER A 219 -12.29 -8.22 11.85
N LEU A 220 -13.58 -7.93 11.94
CA LEU A 220 -14.17 -7.06 12.95
C LEU A 220 -15.00 -7.87 13.95
N ASP A 221 -14.72 -7.73 15.25
CA ASP A 221 -15.50 -8.39 16.29
C ASP A 221 -16.74 -7.58 16.73
N ASP A 222 -17.53 -8.15 17.63
CA ASP A 222 -18.77 -7.54 18.14
C ASP A 222 -18.52 -6.27 18.98
N ARG A 223 -17.31 -6.08 19.52
CA ARG A 223 -16.91 -4.87 20.25
C ARG A 223 -16.51 -3.74 19.32
N GLY A 224 -16.25 -4.06 18.05
CA GLY A 224 -15.66 -3.13 17.08
C GLY A 224 -14.13 -3.19 17.02
N LEU A 225 -13.49 -4.18 17.65
CA LEU A 225 -12.06 -4.41 17.50
C LEU A 225 -11.79 -5.01 16.12
N MET A 226 -10.97 -4.33 15.32
CA MET A 226 -10.49 -4.85 14.03
C MET A 226 -9.16 -5.58 14.22
N SER A 227 -9.18 -6.88 13.93
CA SER A 227 -8.01 -7.73 13.83
C SER A 227 -7.04 -7.12 12.81
N PHE A 228 -5.93 -6.56 13.28
CA PHE A 228 -5.01 -5.84 12.39
C PHE A 228 -4.29 -6.75 11.39
N ARG A 229 -4.36 -8.07 11.59
CA ARG A 229 -3.93 -9.10 10.64
C ARG A 229 -5.10 -10.01 10.32
N ALA A 230 -5.68 -9.85 9.13
CA ALA A 230 -6.69 -10.79 8.66
C ALA A 230 -6.06 -12.17 8.49
N GLY A 231 -6.79 -13.26 8.76
CA GLY A 231 -6.30 -14.54 8.30
C GLY A 231 -7.31 -15.52 7.78
N LEU A 232 -6.79 -16.70 7.46
CA LEU A 232 -7.38 -17.59 6.49
C LEU A 232 -7.64 -18.98 7.07
N PRO A 233 -8.75 -19.63 6.66
CA PRO A 233 -9.83 -19.10 5.81
C PRO A 233 -10.63 -17.98 6.49
N LEU A 234 -11.06 -16.94 5.74
CA LEU A 234 -11.72 -15.75 6.31
C LEU A 234 -12.93 -16.09 7.19
N ALA A 235 -13.72 -17.09 6.79
CA ALA A 235 -14.94 -17.49 7.49
C ALA A 235 -14.70 -18.02 8.92
N SER A 236 -13.51 -18.58 9.21
CA SER A 236 -13.18 -19.16 10.52
C SER A 236 -12.00 -18.47 11.21
N GLY A 237 -11.12 -17.82 10.45
CA GLY A 237 -9.89 -17.20 10.92
C GLY A 237 -9.82 -15.68 10.72
N GLY A 238 -10.81 -15.05 10.09
CA GLY A 238 -10.74 -13.62 9.73
C GLY A 238 -10.39 -12.70 10.91
N ALA A 239 -11.03 -12.91 12.08
CA ALA A 239 -10.77 -12.19 13.34
C ALA A 239 -9.90 -12.99 14.32
N GLY A 240 -9.09 -13.93 13.81
CA GLY A 240 -8.24 -14.79 14.64
C GLY A 240 -7.17 -14.01 15.41
N TRP A 241 -6.76 -12.85 14.92
CA TRP A 241 -5.83 -11.96 15.60
C TRP A 241 -6.58 -10.97 16.51
N ARG A 242 -6.54 -11.20 17.82
CA ARG A 242 -7.37 -10.45 18.80
C ARG A 242 -6.73 -9.15 19.27
N VAL A 243 -5.99 -8.48 18.40
CA VAL A 243 -5.36 -7.20 18.68
C VAL A 243 -5.71 -6.23 17.56
N ALA A 244 -5.97 -4.97 17.91
CA ALA A 244 -6.12 -3.88 16.96
C ALA A 244 -4.88 -2.98 16.93
N ALA A 245 -4.59 -2.44 15.76
CA ALA A 245 -3.64 -1.34 15.57
C ALA A 245 -4.46 -0.05 15.42
N ALA A 246 -4.16 0.97 16.22
CA ALA A 246 -4.92 2.22 16.27
C ALA A 246 -4.92 2.93 14.91
N ASP A 247 -3.72 3.17 14.37
CA ASP A 247 -3.54 3.72 13.03
C ASP A 247 -4.20 2.84 11.96
N GLY A 248 -4.01 1.51 12.01
CA GLY A 248 -4.56 0.55 11.05
C GLY A 248 -6.09 0.56 10.99
N GLN A 249 -6.75 0.58 12.14
CA GLN A 249 -8.21 0.60 12.23
C GLN A 249 -8.78 1.96 11.79
N MET A 250 -8.15 3.07 12.19
CA MET A 250 -8.57 4.41 11.75
C MET A 250 -8.34 4.60 10.25
N GLY A 251 -7.18 4.19 9.73
CA GLY A 251 -6.87 4.23 8.31
C GLY A 251 -7.79 3.35 7.46
N ALA A 252 -8.30 2.23 7.99
CA ALA A 252 -9.30 1.41 7.29
C ALA A 252 -10.62 2.18 7.05
N LEU A 253 -11.04 3.05 7.98
CA LEU A 253 -12.21 3.91 7.82
C LEU A 253 -11.96 5.00 6.75
N VAL A 254 -10.77 5.58 6.72
CA VAL A 254 -10.37 6.53 5.67
C VAL A 254 -10.33 5.86 4.30
N ARG A 255 -9.80 4.63 4.20
CA ARG A 255 -9.80 3.86 2.96
C ARG A 255 -11.19 3.41 2.52
N LEU A 256 -12.12 3.13 3.45
CA LEU A 256 -13.53 2.89 3.14
C LEU A 256 -14.12 4.12 2.44
N HIS A 257 -13.91 5.30 3.01
CA HIS A 257 -14.34 6.56 2.40
C HIS A 257 -13.75 6.75 1.01
N ARG A 258 -12.43 6.59 0.86
CA ARG A 258 -11.75 6.70 -0.43
C ARG A 258 -12.28 5.71 -1.46
N THR A 259 -12.51 4.45 -1.06
CA THR A 259 -13.08 3.41 -1.94
C THR A 259 -14.49 3.78 -2.40
N TRP A 260 -15.33 4.29 -1.49
CA TRP A 260 -16.67 4.78 -1.83
C TRP A 260 -16.61 5.99 -2.77
N ARG A 261 -15.79 7.00 -2.48
CA ARG A 261 -15.65 8.20 -3.33
C ARG A 261 -15.12 7.89 -4.72
N LEU A 262 -14.21 6.93 -4.86
CA LEU A 262 -13.62 6.55 -6.16
C LEU A 262 -14.45 5.51 -6.94
N SER A 263 -15.47 4.91 -6.34
CA SER A 263 -16.35 3.95 -7.02
C SER A 263 -17.78 4.45 -7.23
N GLY A 264 -18.28 5.30 -6.34
CA GLY A 264 -19.68 5.72 -6.32
C GLY A 264 -20.66 4.69 -5.73
N ASP A 265 -20.18 3.54 -5.23
CA ASP A 265 -21.04 2.43 -4.77
C ASP A 265 -21.59 2.68 -3.34
N THR A 266 -22.62 3.52 -3.28
CA THR A 266 -23.30 3.87 -2.02
C THR A 266 -24.10 2.69 -1.44
N ASP A 267 -24.54 1.75 -2.27
CA ASP A 267 -25.26 0.56 -1.78
C ASP A 267 -24.33 -0.38 -1.02
N ARG A 268 -23.08 -0.55 -1.47
CA ARG A 268 -22.07 -1.31 -0.73
C ARG A 268 -21.64 -0.59 0.53
N LEU A 269 -21.49 0.73 0.50
CA LEU A 269 -21.27 1.53 1.70
C LEU A 269 -22.38 1.26 2.75
N ARG A 270 -23.65 1.33 2.37
CA ARG A 270 -24.78 1.07 3.28
C ARG A 270 -24.70 -0.31 3.95
N ARG A 271 -24.23 -1.33 3.23
CA ARG A 271 -24.06 -2.68 3.78
C ARG A 271 -22.93 -2.75 4.81
N LEU A 272 -21.85 -2.02 4.61
CA LEU A 272 -20.66 -2.03 5.47
C LEU A 272 -20.73 -1.00 6.61
N TRP A 273 -21.61 0.00 6.51
CA TRP A 273 -21.74 1.08 7.49
C TRP A 273 -21.90 0.60 8.93
N PRO A 274 -22.73 -0.42 9.26
CA PRO A 274 -22.84 -0.89 10.63
C PRO A 274 -21.50 -1.39 11.20
N GLY A 275 -20.64 -1.99 10.36
CA GLY A 275 -19.28 -2.39 10.73
C GLY A 275 -18.36 -1.19 10.94
N ALA A 276 -18.37 -0.26 9.98
CA ALA A 276 -17.54 0.95 10.04
C ALA A 276 -17.85 1.80 11.29
N ARG A 277 -19.14 2.00 11.60
CA ARG A 277 -19.58 2.70 12.80
C ARG A 277 -19.07 2.04 14.09
N ARG A 278 -19.26 0.71 14.22
CA ARG A 278 -18.75 -0.04 15.39
C ARG A 278 -17.22 0.06 15.50
N ALA A 279 -16.51 0.01 14.38
CA ALA A 279 -15.06 0.16 14.38
C ALA A 279 -14.59 1.53 14.87
N LEU A 280 -15.32 2.62 14.57
CA LEU A 280 -15.01 3.93 15.17
C LEU A 280 -15.40 3.99 16.65
N GLU A 281 -16.58 3.47 17.00
CA GLU A 281 -17.08 3.44 18.39
C GLU A 281 -16.14 2.66 19.34
N PHE A 282 -15.35 1.71 18.81
CA PHE A 282 -14.32 1.01 19.57
C PHE A 282 -13.25 1.93 20.17
N ALA A 283 -12.98 3.10 19.56
CA ALA A 283 -12.10 4.10 20.16
C ALA A 283 -12.59 4.56 21.53
N TRP A 284 -13.92 4.59 21.73
CA TRP A 284 -14.60 5.17 22.88
C TRP A 284 -14.96 4.18 23.98
N VAL A 285 -14.51 2.93 23.88
CA VAL A 285 -14.74 1.95 24.95
C VAL A 285 -14.02 2.36 26.23
N GLU A 286 -14.46 1.84 27.37
CA GLU A 286 -13.76 2.06 28.64
C GLU A 286 -12.30 1.60 28.51
N LYS A 287 -11.35 2.48 28.85
CA LYS A 287 -9.90 2.26 28.68
C LYS A 287 -9.45 2.07 27.22
N GLY A 288 -10.28 2.54 26.29
CA GLY A 288 -10.03 2.61 24.86
C GLY A 288 -9.00 3.68 24.49
N TRP A 289 -8.94 4.01 23.20
CA TRP A 289 -8.03 5.05 22.70
C TRP A 289 -8.45 6.45 23.11
N ASP A 290 -9.75 6.79 23.01
CA ASP A 290 -10.39 8.07 23.36
C ASP A 290 -11.60 7.77 24.28
N ALA A 291 -11.31 7.28 25.50
CA ALA A 291 -12.33 6.72 26.38
C ALA A 291 -13.29 7.79 26.96
N ASP A 292 -12.84 9.04 27.06
CA ASP A 292 -13.64 10.17 27.56
C ASP A 292 -14.33 10.97 26.44
N ARG A 293 -14.08 10.63 25.17
CA ARG A 293 -14.74 11.17 23.99
C ARG A 293 -14.49 12.67 23.85
N ASP A 294 -13.25 13.05 24.04
CA ASP A 294 -12.79 14.42 23.87
C ASP A 294 -12.22 14.70 22.47
N GLY A 295 -11.97 13.64 21.71
CA GLY A 295 -11.42 13.69 20.35
C GLY A 295 -9.90 13.49 20.30
N VAL A 296 -9.25 13.15 21.42
CA VAL A 296 -7.81 12.90 21.53
C VAL A 296 -7.58 11.43 21.90
N MET A 297 -6.57 10.78 21.31
CA MET A 297 -6.23 9.40 21.69
C MET A 297 -5.15 9.36 22.78
N GLU A 298 -5.52 9.10 24.04
CA GLU A 298 -4.57 8.90 25.15
C GLU A 298 -4.26 7.45 25.46
N GLY A 299 -5.13 6.52 25.07
CA GLY A 299 -5.01 5.11 25.41
C GLY A 299 -3.79 4.41 24.82
N CYS A 300 -3.69 3.11 25.08
CA CYS A 300 -2.65 2.24 24.54
C CYS A 300 -2.83 2.06 23.03
N GLN A 301 -1.86 2.52 22.23
CA GLN A 301 -1.94 2.54 20.77
C GLN A 301 -0.87 1.65 20.16
N HIS A 302 -1.19 0.38 19.90
CA HIS A 302 -0.39 -0.42 18.97
C HIS A 302 -0.48 0.17 17.56
N ASN A 303 0.63 0.22 16.84
CA ASN A 303 0.72 0.93 15.56
C ASN A 303 1.79 0.36 14.61
N THR A 304 1.99 1.00 13.46
CA THR A 304 2.93 0.57 12.42
C THR A 304 4.39 0.43 12.82
N MET A 305 4.79 0.97 13.96
CA MET A 305 6.14 0.81 14.52
C MET A 305 6.28 -0.45 15.39
N ASP A 306 5.30 -1.36 15.36
CA ASP A 306 5.25 -2.63 16.11
C ASP A 306 5.41 -2.47 17.64
N VAL A 307 5.06 -1.30 18.18
CA VAL A 307 5.12 -0.96 19.60
C VAL A 307 3.84 -0.30 20.06
N GLU A 308 3.66 -0.19 21.38
CA GLU A 308 2.57 0.60 21.97
C GLU A 308 3.05 2.00 22.30
N TYR A 309 2.34 3.00 21.79
CA TYR A 309 2.42 4.37 22.30
C TYR A 309 1.38 4.61 23.39
N TYR A 310 1.76 5.38 24.40
CA TYR A 310 0.91 5.73 25.52
C TYR A 310 0.78 7.26 25.61
N GLY A 311 -0.45 7.75 25.61
CA GLY A 311 -0.75 9.18 25.49
C GLY A 311 -0.83 9.68 24.05
N PRO A 312 -1.28 10.93 23.87
CA PRO A 312 -1.50 11.49 22.55
C PRO A 312 -0.19 11.76 21.80
N ASN A 313 -0.20 11.47 20.50
CA ASN A 313 0.94 11.56 19.60
C ASN A 313 0.46 11.93 18.19
N GLY A 314 1.27 12.68 17.43
CA GLY A 314 0.89 13.14 16.09
C GLY A 314 0.55 12.02 15.10
N VAL A 315 1.24 10.87 15.20
CA VAL A 315 1.05 9.74 14.27
C VAL A 315 -0.38 9.18 14.37
N GLY A 316 -0.76 8.64 15.53
CA GLY A 316 -2.09 8.11 15.75
C GLY A 316 -3.17 9.17 15.57
N GLN A 317 -2.93 10.36 16.11
CA GLN A 317 -3.93 11.43 16.12
C GLN A 317 -4.29 11.92 14.71
N SER A 318 -3.31 12.02 13.79
CA SER A 318 -3.61 12.38 12.39
C SER A 318 -4.55 11.38 11.71
N TRP A 319 -4.37 10.07 11.97
CA TRP A 319 -5.27 9.03 11.46
C TRP A 319 -6.65 9.09 12.11
N TYR A 320 -6.71 9.39 13.41
CA TYR A 320 -7.98 9.47 14.12
C TYR A 320 -8.85 10.65 13.66
N LEU A 321 -8.26 11.83 13.49
CA LEU A 321 -8.96 13.00 12.95
C LEU A 321 -9.43 12.73 11.50
N ALA A 322 -8.58 12.11 10.67
CA ALA A 322 -8.97 11.68 9.33
C ALA A 322 -10.15 10.69 9.35
N ALA A 323 -10.17 9.74 10.29
CA ALA A 323 -11.25 8.77 10.44
C ALA A 323 -12.55 9.41 10.93
N LEU A 324 -12.50 10.38 11.86
CA LEU A 324 -13.66 11.16 12.28
C LEU A 324 -14.24 11.97 11.11
N ALA A 325 -13.40 12.62 10.31
CA ALA A 325 -13.83 13.33 9.10
C ALA A 325 -14.46 12.38 8.07
N ALA A 326 -13.83 11.24 7.81
CA ALA A 326 -14.34 10.21 6.91
C ALA A 326 -15.71 9.69 7.39
N CYS A 327 -15.82 9.32 8.66
CA CYS A 327 -17.07 8.80 9.22
C CYS A 327 -18.19 9.84 9.29
N ALA A 328 -17.88 11.13 9.45
CA ALA A 328 -18.87 12.19 9.34
C ALA A 328 -19.50 12.25 7.94
N ASP A 329 -18.69 12.17 6.87
CA ASP A 329 -19.17 12.18 5.48
C ASP A 329 -19.92 10.87 5.14
N LEU A 330 -19.36 9.72 5.55
CA LEU A 330 -19.99 8.41 5.34
C LEU A 330 -21.35 8.29 6.04
N ALA A 331 -21.44 8.77 7.29
CA ALA A 331 -22.68 8.76 8.05
C ALA A 331 -23.78 9.59 7.37
N HIS A 332 -23.46 10.81 6.91
CA HIS A 332 -24.40 11.61 6.11
C HIS A 332 -24.83 10.88 4.83
N ALA A 333 -23.88 10.26 4.12
CA ALA A 333 -24.17 9.56 2.86
C ALA A 333 -25.17 8.39 3.02
N VAL A 334 -25.22 7.78 4.20
CA VAL A 334 -26.17 6.71 4.53
C VAL A 334 -27.38 7.17 5.34
N GLY A 335 -27.46 8.45 5.72
CA GLY A 335 -28.56 9.05 6.49
C GLY A 335 -28.48 8.85 8.00
N ASP A 336 -27.30 8.60 8.56
CA ASP A 336 -27.04 8.53 10.02
C ASP A 336 -26.55 9.90 10.54
N ASP A 337 -27.38 10.93 10.37
CA ASP A 337 -27.00 12.33 10.63
C ASP A 337 -26.62 12.59 12.10
N ASP A 338 -27.19 11.85 13.06
CA ASP A 338 -26.84 11.95 14.49
C ASP A 338 -25.39 11.48 14.75
N PHE A 339 -24.99 10.36 14.14
CA PHE A 339 -23.61 9.89 14.23
C PHE A 339 -22.66 10.82 13.49
N ALA A 340 -23.10 11.39 12.37
CA ALA A 340 -22.32 12.36 11.62
C ALA A 340 -22.04 13.64 12.43
N ALA A 341 -23.05 14.15 13.15
CA ALA A 341 -22.91 15.29 14.06
C ALA A 341 -21.96 14.97 15.22
N THR A 342 -22.04 13.75 15.77
CA THR A 342 -21.11 13.26 16.81
C THR A 342 -19.67 13.27 16.31
N CYS A 343 -19.41 12.70 15.12
CA CYS A 343 -18.07 12.68 14.53
C CYS A 343 -17.55 14.08 14.23
N THR A 344 -18.43 14.97 13.73
CA THR A 344 -18.08 16.36 13.41
C THR A 344 -17.69 17.15 14.66
N ASP A 345 -18.42 16.98 15.78
CA ASP A 345 -18.08 17.65 17.03
C ASP A 345 -16.78 17.13 17.64
N LEU A 346 -16.58 15.80 17.65
CA LEU A 346 -15.33 15.18 18.10
C LEU A 346 -14.14 15.63 17.26
N LEU A 347 -14.29 15.66 15.93
CA LEU A 347 -13.25 16.14 15.02
C LEU A 347 -12.84 17.57 15.35
N ARG A 348 -13.81 18.46 15.52
CA ARG A 348 -13.56 19.87 15.84
C ARG A 348 -12.85 20.04 17.19
N ARG A 349 -13.27 19.31 18.23
CA ARG A 349 -12.65 19.39 19.57
C ARG A 349 -11.27 18.74 19.56
N GLY A 350 -11.16 17.56 18.98
CA GLY A 350 -9.95 16.77 18.86
C GLY A 350 -8.85 17.51 18.10
N ALA A 351 -9.15 18.12 16.96
CA ALA A 351 -8.15 18.88 16.19
C ALA A 351 -7.62 20.08 16.97
N ALA A 352 -8.53 20.90 17.55
CA ALA A 352 -8.14 22.03 18.38
C ALA A 352 -7.31 21.61 19.61
N ALA A 353 -7.66 20.48 20.24
CA ALA A 353 -6.89 19.92 21.35
C ALA A 353 -5.52 19.39 20.86
N THR A 354 -5.47 18.73 19.71
CA THR A 354 -4.22 18.23 19.10
C THR A 354 -3.23 19.37 18.88
N ASP A 355 -3.68 20.45 18.26
CA ASP A 355 -2.87 21.66 18.06
C ASP A 355 -2.42 22.28 19.38
N ALA A 356 -3.31 22.36 20.37
CA ALA A 356 -2.96 22.97 21.66
C ALA A 356 -2.02 22.12 22.51
N LEU A 357 -2.13 20.79 22.45
CA LEU A 357 -1.39 19.87 23.31
C LEU A 357 -0.06 19.42 22.69
N LEU A 358 -0.04 19.10 21.40
CA LEU A 358 1.07 18.37 20.77
C LEU A 358 1.96 19.28 19.93
N PHE A 359 1.45 20.38 19.39
CA PHE A 359 2.26 21.27 18.56
C PHE A 359 3.25 22.07 19.40
N ASN A 360 4.54 21.81 19.22
CA ASN A 360 5.61 22.42 20.03
C ASN A 360 6.18 23.72 19.43
N GLY A 361 5.50 24.28 18.43
CA GLY A 361 5.95 25.43 17.64
C GLY A 361 6.62 25.05 16.31
N GLU A 362 6.96 23.77 16.09
CA GLU A 362 7.52 23.29 14.82
C GLU A 362 6.88 21.99 14.32
N TYR A 363 6.52 21.07 15.19
CA TYR A 363 5.92 19.78 14.85
C TYR A 363 5.09 19.24 16.01
N TYR A 364 4.33 18.16 15.78
CA TYR A 364 3.53 17.48 16.79
C TYR A 364 4.35 16.40 17.50
N GLU A 365 4.68 16.63 18.78
CA GLU A 365 5.39 15.65 19.61
C GLU A 365 4.41 14.69 20.31
N GLN A 366 4.93 13.69 21.03
CA GLN A 366 4.12 12.84 21.88
C GLN A 366 4.13 13.36 23.32
N ASP A 367 2.94 13.53 23.88
CA ASP A 367 2.73 13.65 25.32
C ASP A 367 2.62 12.24 25.92
N VAL A 368 3.73 11.75 26.48
CA VAL A 368 3.81 10.38 27.01
C VAL A 368 3.03 10.27 28.32
N ARG A 369 1.93 9.51 28.30
CA ARG A 369 1.07 9.28 29.47
C ARG A 369 1.04 7.79 29.86
N PRO A 370 1.87 7.34 30.81
CA PRO A 370 1.93 5.93 31.21
C PRO A 370 0.59 5.43 31.79
N PRO A 371 0.13 4.22 31.42
CA PRO A 371 -1.11 3.66 31.94
C PRO A 371 -0.99 3.14 33.39
N GLY A 372 0.22 2.96 33.90
CA GLY A 372 0.52 2.48 35.25
C GLY A 372 0.33 0.98 35.46
N SER A 373 -0.71 0.38 34.86
CA SER A 373 -0.95 -1.06 34.91
C SER A 373 -1.70 -1.57 33.69
N ALA A 374 -1.65 -2.89 33.47
CA ALA A 374 -2.39 -3.53 32.37
C ALA A 374 -3.91 -3.44 32.56
N ASP A 375 -4.40 -3.32 33.80
CA ASP A 375 -5.82 -3.19 34.11
C ASP A 375 -6.42 -1.85 33.63
N ALA A 376 -5.56 -0.88 33.29
CA ALA A 376 -5.93 0.41 32.71
C ALA A 376 -5.97 0.40 31.17
N ILE A 377 -5.81 -0.77 30.53
CA ILE A 377 -5.78 -0.92 29.07
C ILE A 377 -6.93 -1.84 28.65
N ALA A 378 -7.75 -1.42 27.70
CA ALA A 378 -8.79 -2.28 27.13
C ALA A 378 -8.20 -3.54 26.46
N GLU A 379 -8.93 -4.65 26.53
CA GLU A 379 -8.49 -5.92 25.93
C GLU A 379 -8.25 -5.74 24.43
N GLY A 380 -7.11 -6.25 23.95
CA GLY A 380 -6.76 -6.25 22.52
C GLY A 380 -6.12 -4.95 22.02
N LEU A 381 -5.78 -4.00 22.90
CA LEU A 381 -5.01 -2.80 22.54
C LEU A 381 -3.49 -2.94 22.72
N ARG A 382 -3.06 -4.03 23.35
CA ARG A 382 -1.65 -4.32 23.66
C ARG A 382 -1.31 -5.69 23.11
N ILE A 383 -0.30 -5.79 22.26
CA ILE A 383 0.16 -7.08 21.75
C ILE A 383 1.12 -7.72 22.76
N ARG A 384 0.88 -9.02 23.02
CA ARG A 384 1.80 -9.90 23.74
C ARG A 384 1.80 -11.21 22.97
N TYR A 385 2.93 -11.59 22.39
CA TYR A 385 3.05 -12.92 21.77
C TYR A 385 2.98 -14.00 22.86
N ALA A 386 2.67 -15.24 22.47
CA ALA A 386 2.70 -16.37 23.39
C ALA A 386 4.12 -16.58 23.93
N GLY A 387 4.31 -16.38 25.25
CA GLY A 387 5.61 -16.38 25.94
C GLY A 387 6.19 -14.98 26.12
N ASP A 388 7.27 -14.87 26.91
CA ASP A 388 7.99 -13.60 27.07
C ASP A 388 8.73 -13.27 25.76
N SER A 389 8.05 -12.60 24.82
CA SER A 389 8.71 -12.07 23.62
C SER A 389 9.30 -10.69 23.95
N PRO A 390 10.63 -10.56 24.06
CA PRO A 390 11.27 -9.29 24.42
C PRO A 390 11.21 -8.24 23.30
N TRP A 391 10.55 -8.54 22.19
CA TRP A 391 10.57 -7.77 20.95
C TRP A 391 9.36 -6.84 20.77
N VAL A 392 8.44 -6.76 21.74
CA VAL A 392 7.14 -6.08 21.55
C VAL A 392 6.78 -5.13 22.69
N GLY A 393 6.70 -3.85 22.36
CA GLY A 393 6.26 -2.79 23.25
C GLY A 393 7.02 -2.70 24.57
N SER A 394 6.47 -1.97 25.54
CA SER A 394 7.04 -1.86 26.88
C SER A 394 6.42 -2.89 27.82
N ASP A 395 7.25 -3.55 28.64
CA ASP A 395 6.78 -4.35 29.78
C ASP A 395 6.54 -3.49 31.04
N ASP A 396 7.34 -2.43 31.21
CA ASP A 396 7.12 -1.42 32.25
C ASP A 396 6.02 -0.46 31.80
N LEU A 397 4.93 -0.40 32.58
CA LEU A 397 3.77 0.44 32.31
C LEU A 397 3.73 1.70 33.18
N VAL A 398 4.67 1.84 34.13
CA VAL A 398 4.85 3.04 34.95
C VAL A 398 5.85 3.98 34.29
N ASP A 399 6.90 3.43 33.68
CA ASP A 399 7.90 4.15 32.88
C ASP A 399 8.13 3.46 31.53
N PRO A 400 7.23 3.65 30.56
CA PRO A 400 7.24 2.89 29.31
C PRO A 400 8.38 3.33 28.38
N VAL A 401 9.08 2.33 27.85
CA VAL A 401 10.09 2.51 26.79
C VAL A 401 9.45 2.50 25.39
N LEU A 402 10.26 2.73 24.35
CA LEU A 402 9.85 2.65 22.94
C LEU A 402 8.82 3.70 22.52
N GLN A 403 8.84 4.86 23.17
CA GLN A 403 7.98 6.00 22.86
C GLN A 403 8.63 6.92 21.81
N ILE A 404 7.82 7.75 21.15
CA ILE A 404 8.29 8.87 20.32
C ILE A 404 8.86 9.96 21.23
N GLY A 405 8.13 10.35 22.28
CA GLY A 405 8.51 11.48 23.15
C GLY A 405 8.66 12.79 22.38
N SER A 406 9.78 13.49 22.58
CA SER A 406 10.11 14.77 21.90
C SER A 406 10.44 14.64 20.40
N GLY A 407 10.36 13.43 19.84
CA GLY A 407 10.79 13.13 18.49
C GLY A 407 9.91 13.77 17.41
N CYS A 408 10.54 14.19 16.31
CA CYS A 408 9.89 14.60 15.08
C CYS A 408 9.73 13.37 14.18
N GLY A 409 8.55 12.74 14.19
CA GLY A 409 8.25 11.57 13.34
C GLY A 409 7.95 11.97 11.89
N SER A 410 8.44 11.20 10.92
CA SER A 410 8.21 11.48 9.50
C SER A 410 6.79 11.21 9.02
N ASP A 411 6.01 10.43 9.78
CA ASP A 411 4.66 9.99 9.44
C ASP A 411 3.56 10.67 10.27
N GLN A 412 3.90 11.67 11.09
CA GLN A 412 2.95 12.38 11.95
C GLN A 412 1.85 13.15 11.18
N LEU A 413 1.99 13.33 9.86
CA LEU A 413 0.99 13.93 8.98
C LEU A 413 0.40 12.94 7.95
N ALA A 414 0.68 11.63 8.07
CA ALA A 414 0.24 10.65 7.08
C ALA A 414 -1.30 10.56 6.99
N GLY A 415 -2.00 10.62 8.13
CA GLY A 415 -3.46 10.66 8.18
C GLY A 415 -4.03 11.94 7.56
N HIS A 416 -3.42 13.10 7.84
CA HIS A 416 -3.78 14.39 7.26
C HIS A 416 -3.68 14.36 5.72
N ALA A 417 -2.52 13.93 5.20
CA ALA A 417 -2.29 13.85 3.76
C ALA A 417 -3.33 12.94 3.06
N MET A 418 -3.66 11.81 3.70
CA MET A 418 -4.66 10.88 3.18
C MET A 418 -6.08 11.47 3.19
N ALA A 419 -6.43 12.23 4.23
CA ALA A 419 -7.70 12.94 4.36
C ALA A 419 -7.86 13.98 3.24
N VAL A 420 -6.87 14.86 3.08
CA VAL A 420 -6.88 15.94 2.06
C VAL A 420 -7.00 15.36 0.66
N LEU A 421 -6.20 14.34 0.31
CA LEU A 421 -6.29 13.66 -0.99
C LEU A 421 -7.57 12.84 -1.19
N SER A 422 -8.37 12.64 -0.14
CA SER A 422 -9.69 12.02 -0.20
C SER A 422 -10.83 13.06 -0.19
N GLY A 423 -10.50 14.36 -0.18
CA GLY A 423 -11.48 15.45 -0.16
C GLY A 423 -12.10 15.69 1.21
N LEU A 424 -11.38 15.34 2.28
CA LEU A 424 -11.78 15.54 3.67
C LEU A 424 -10.99 16.70 4.29
N ASP A 425 -11.57 17.33 5.31
CA ASP A 425 -10.95 18.36 6.16
C ASP A 425 -10.83 17.79 7.58
N ASP A 426 -9.60 17.61 8.05
CA ASP A 426 -9.31 17.06 9.38
C ASP A 426 -9.23 18.11 10.49
N ARG A 427 -9.46 19.39 10.14
CA ARG A 427 -9.56 20.55 11.04
C ARG A 427 -8.27 20.93 11.78
N LEU A 428 -7.13 20.32 11.47
CA LEU A 428 -5.84 20.78 11.99
C LEU A 428 -5.56 22.21 11.50
N ASP A 429 -4.85 22.99 12.30
CA ASP A 429 -4.44 24.33 11.91
C ASP A 429 -3.52 24.28 10.66
N PRO A 430 -3.92 24.89 9.53
CA PRO A 430 -3.13 24.83 8.30
C PRO A 430 -1.72 25.42 8.44
N GLU A 431 -1.52 26.42 9.32
CA GLU A 431 -0.19 26.97 9.57
C GLU A 431 0.68 25.94 10.30
N HIS A 432 0.13 25.26 11.30
CA HIS A 432 0.84 24.21 12.02
C HIS A 432 1.19 23.03 11.11
N VAL A 433 0.27 22.61 10.23
CA VAL A 433 0.52 21.56 9.24
C VAL A 433 1.66 21.95 8.29
N ALA A 434 1.61 23.14 7.70
CA ALA A 434 2.65 23.63 6.79
C ALA A 434 4.02 23.74 7.47
N VAL A 435 4.06 24.23 8.71
CA VAL A 435 5.29 24.31 9.52
C VAL A 435 5.81 22.90 9.83
N THR A 436 4.94 21.97 10.20
CA THR A 436 5.27 20.58 10.50
C THR A 436 5.84 19.87 9.28
N ALA A 437 5.22 20.00 8.10
CA ALA A 437 5.71 19.38 6.86
C ALA A 437 7.14 19.80 6.54
N ARG A 438 7.45 21.11 6.65
CA ARG A 438 8.82 21.62 6.51
C ARG A 438 9.76 21.14 7.63
N ALA A 439 9.28 21.04 8.86
CA ALA A 439 10.07 20.57 10.00
C ALA A 439 10.49 19.11 9.83
N ILE A 440 9.60 18.25 9.34
CA ILE A 440 9.90 16.84 9.02
C ILE A 440 11.09 16.75 8.07
N HIS A 441 11.06 17.45 6.93
CA HIS A 441 12.19 17.45 6.01
C HIS A 441 13.46 18.01 6.68
N ARG A 442 13.36 19.19 7.29
CA ARG A 442 14.51 19.90 7.89
C ARG A 442 15.24 19.06 8.94
N HIS A 443 14.52 18.33 9.79
CA HIS A 443 15.13 17.61 10.91
C HIS A 443 15.52 16.18 10.54
N ASN A 444 14.74 15.52 9.69
CA ASN A 444 14.87 14.09 9.41
C ASN A 444 15.68 13.80 8.15
N HIS A 445 15.86 14.75 7.24
CA HIS A 445 16.64 14.55 6.03
C HIS A 445 18.15 14.49 6.32
N ARG A 446 18.84 13.61 5.61
CA ARG A 446 20.30 13.51 5.59
C ARG A 446 20.76 13.35 4.14
N ASP A 447 21.78 14.11 3.76
CA ASP A 447 22.44 14.00 2.45
C ASP A 447 23.44 12.83 2.37
N ASP A 448 23.84 12.27 3.51
CA ASP A 448 24.83 11.19 3.64
C ASP A 448 24.57 10.37 4.91
N PHE A 449 24.87 9.07 4.85
CA PHE A 449 24.71 8.11 5.95
C PHE A 449 26.03 7.43 6.36
N ALA A 450 27.19 7.88 5.89
CA ALA A 450 28.48 7.25 6.17
C ALA A 450 28.83 7.25 7.67
N ALA A 451 28.36 8.25 8.43
CA ALA A 451 28.54 8.36 9.88
C ALA A 451 27.26 8.08 10.68
N HIS A 452 26.17 7.65 10.02
CA HIS A 452 24.89 7.39 10.67
C HIS A 452 24.90 6.01 11.34
N VAL A 453 24.57 5.97 12.63
CA VAL A 453 24.45 4.71 13.36
C VAL A 453 23.00 4.26 13.34
N ASN A 454 22.75 3.14 12.67
CA ASN A 454 21.48 2.43 12.74
C ASN A 454 21.72 1.05 13.35
N HIS A 455 21.03 0.76 14.45
CA HIS A 455 21.16 -0.50 15.19
C HIS A 455 20.22 -1.60 14.67
N MET A 456 19.40 -1.29 13.67
CA MET A 456 18.42 -2.17 13.04
C MET A 456 18.77 -2.39 11.54
N ARG A 457 17.80 -2.33 10.63
CA ARG A 457 17.98 -2.63 9.20
C ARG A 457 18.35 -1.37 8.44
N SER A 458 19.43 -1.43 7.66
CA SER A 458 19.91 -0.29 6.88
C SER A 458 19.36 -0.33 5.45
N TYR A 459 18.56 0.68 5.09
CA TYR A 459 18.01 0.90 3.75
C TYR A 459 18.66 2.10 3.02
N THR A 460 19.65 2.72 3.65
CA THR A 460 20.49 3.78 3.11
C THR A 460 21.94 3.44 3.44
N LEU A 461 22.87 3.68 2.51
CA LEU A 461 24.27 3.30 2.63
C LEU A 461 25.19 4.42 2.14
N GLY A 462 26.25 4.71 2.90
CA GLY A 462 27.35 5.58 2.45
C GLY A 462 26.85 6.95 2.02
N ASP A 463 27.07 7.28 0.75
CA ASP A 463 26.78 8.56 0.10
C ASP A 463 25.32 8.71 -0.39
N GLU A 464 24.44 7.79 -0.01
CA GLU A 464 23.00 7.88 -0.31
C GLU A 464 22.32 8.91 0.59
N ALA A 465 21.33 9.63 0.06
CA ALA A 465 20.45 10.51 0.83
C ALA A 465 19.17 9.77 1.26
N GLY A 466 18.45 10.32 2.24
CA GLY A 466 17.19 9.77 2.71
C GLY A 466 16.59 10.52 3.91
N LEU A 467 15.34 10.18 4.22
CA LEU A 467 14.59 10.73 5.35
C LEU A 467 14.50 9.70 6.48
N LEU A 468 15.09 10.01 7.64
CA LEU A 468 14.97 9.17 8.84
C LEU A 468 13.52 9.09 9.32
N ASN A 469 13.13 7.96 9.90
CA ASN A 469 11.77 7.79 10.42
C ASN A 469 11.48 8.75 11.59
N CYS A 470 12.45 9.04 12.44
CA CYS A 470 12.32 10.05 13.48
C CYS A 470 13.67 10.62 13.93
N THR A 471 13.69 11.92 14.25
CA THR A 471 14.85 12.57 14.88
C THR A 471 14.44 13.37 16.11
N TYR A 472 15.41 13.80 16.91
CA TYR A 472 15.18 14.45 18.22
C TYR A 472 15.81 15.85 18.27
N PRO A 473 15.33 16.81 17.47
CA PRO A 473 15.98 18.10 17.28
C PRO A 473 16.00 18.96 18.55
N ARG A 474 15.05 18.74 19.47
CA ARG A 474 14.95 19.45 20.75
C ARG A 474 15.74 18.79 21.89
N GLY A 475 16.41 17.66 21.64
CA GLY A 475 16.98 16.83 22.70
C GLY A 475 15.93 15.93 23.34
N ASP A 476 16.15 15.52 24.60
CA ASP A 476 15.26 14.65 25.39
C ASP A 476 14.85 13.34 24.69
N ARG A 477 15.75 12.84 23.83
CA ARG A 477 15.59 11.53 23.19
C ARG A 477 15.41 10.47 24.27
N PRO A 478 14.34 9.65 24.22
CA PRO A 478 14.20 8.52 25.14
C PRO A 478 15.45 7.64 25.12
N ALA A 479 15.87 7.14 26.29
CA ALA A 479 17.04 6.27 26.37
C ALA A 479 16.91 5.05 25.42
N ARG A 480 15.67 4.54 25.31
CA ARG A 480 15.24 3.56 24.32
C ARG A 480 14.06 4.14 23.52
N PRO A 481 14.31 4.80 22.37
CA PRO A 481 13.26 5.27 21.49
C PRO A 481 12.57 4.07 20.82
N PHE A 482 11.47 4.30 20.12
CA PHE A 482 10.87 3.26 19.29
C PHE A 482 11.91 2.70 18.28
N PRO A 483 11.84 1.39 17.94
CA PRO A 483 12.97 0.64 17.40
C PRO A 483 13.44 1.14 16.02
N TYR A 484 12.52 1.66 15.21
CA TYR A 484 12.79 2.01 13.82
C TYR A 484 13.12 3.49 13.60
N SER A 485 13.33 4.27 14.67
CA SER A 485 13.61 5.71 14.60
C SER A 485 14.79 6.06 13.68
N GLU A 486 15.84 5.22 13.70
CA GLU A 486 17.08 5.41 12.93
C GLU A 486 17.05 4.76 11.53
N GLU A 487 15.93 4.14 11.13
CA GLU A 487 15.74 3.56 9.79
C GLU A 487 15.20 4.61 8.79
N VAL A 488 15.28 4.29 7.50
CA VAL A 488 14.74 5.09 6.39
C VAL A 488 13.78 4.20 5.61
N TRP A 489 12.49 4.54 5.59
CA TRP A 489 11.45 3.74 4.94
C TRP A 489 10.88 4.47 3.74
N THR A 490 10.95 3.84 2.56
CA THR A 490 10.52 4.50 1.31
C THR A 490 9.04 4.87 1.33
N GLY A 491 8.20 4.08 1.98
CA GLY A 491 6.79 4.43 2.13
C GLY A 491 6.55 5.67 3.01
N LEU A 492 7.37 5.89 4.04
CA LEU A 492 7.28 7.11 4.87
C LEU A 492 7.89 8.32 4.17
N GLU A 493 8.98 8.13 3.41
CA GLU A 493 9.53 9.16 2.53
C GLU A 493 8.50 9.65 1.51
N TYR A 494 7.81 8.74 0.82
CA TYR A 494 6.74 9.13 -0.09
C TYR A 494 5.56 9.79 0.61
N SER A 495 5.21 9.36 1.82
CA SER A 495 4.13 9.97 2.59
C SER A 495 4.48 11.39 3.02
N ALA A 496 5.72 11.63 3.46
CA ALA A 496 6.23 12.96 3.75
C ALA A 496 6.30 13.83 2.49
N ALA A 497 6.71 13.27 1.35
CA ALA A 497 6.72 13.97 0.07
C ALA A 497 5.31 14.37 -0.39
N ILE A 498 4.30 13.53 -0.16
CA ILE A 498 2.89 13.89 -0.40
C ILE A 498 2.49 15.07 0.47
N GLY A 499 2.77 15.01 1.79
CA GLY A 499 2.48 16.11 2.71
C GLY A 499 3.15 17.42 2.27
N LEU A 500 4.44 17.39 1.93
CA LEU A 500 5.16 18.55 1.38
C LEU A 500 4.50 19.10 0.11
N ALA A 501 4.13 18.24 -0.84
CA ALA A 501 3.50 18.68 -2.07
C ALA A 501 2.11 19.30 -1.84
N LEU A 502 1.32 18.75 -0.92
CA LEU A 502 0.04 19.32 -0.51
C LEU A 502 0.20 20.70 0.12
N GLU A 503 1.29 20.95 0.85
CA GLU A 503 1.59 22.26 1.44
C GLU A 503 2.32 23.22 0.48
N GLY A 504 2.43 22.86 -0.82
CA GLY A 504 3.04 23.69 -1.85
C GLY A 504 4.59 23.66 -1.88
N GLU A 505 5.22 22.82 -1.04
CA GLU A 505 6.68 22.62 -0.97
C GLU A 505 7.15 21.65 -2.09
N HIS A 506 6.76 21.93 -3.33
CA HIS A 506 6.95 21.05 -4.49
C HIS A 506 8.41 20.66 -4.76
N GLU A 507 9.36 21.58 -4.57
CA GLU A 507 10.78 21.30 -4.78
C GLU A 507 11.34 20.34 -3.73
N LEU A 508 10.92 20.50 -2.46
CA LEU A 508 11.29 19.60 -1.38
C LEU A 508 10.66 18.22 -1.58
N ALA A 509 9.37 18.18 -1.96
CA ALA A 509 8.70 16.93 -2.30
C ALA A 509 9.42 16.18 -3.44
N ALA A 510 9.77 16.90 -4.52
CA ALA A 510 10.52 16.32 -5.63
C ALA A 510 11.90 15.80 -5.21
N ARG A 511 12.60 16.51 -4.31
CA ARG A 511 13.89 16.10 -3.77
C ARG A 511 13.80 14.79 -2.98
N VAL A 512 12.85 14.68 -2.05
CA VAL A 512 12.65 13.45 -1.26
C VAL A 512 12.40 12.26 -2.17
N VAL A 513 11.56 12.43 -3.21
CA VAL A 513 11.28 11.38 -4.18
C VAL A 513 12.55 11.02 -4.99
N ALA A 514 13.32 12.01 -5.43
CA ALA A 514 14.57 11.77 -6.14
C ALA A 514 15.58 10.98 -5.28
N ASP A 515 15.71 11.30 -3.99
CA ASP A 515 16.60 10.57 -3.07
C ASP A 515 16.21 9.09 -2.95
N VAL A 516 14.91 8.77 -2.97
CA VAL A 516 14.44 7.37 -3.03
C VAL A 516 14.80 6.72 -4.36
N ARG A 517 14.58 7.40 -5.49
CA ARG A 517 14.81 6.83 -6.82
C ARG A 517 16.30 6.68 -7.15
N ASP A 518 17.16 7.54 -6.64
CA ASP A 518 18.62 7.43 -6.79
C ASP A 518 19.20 6.19 -6.08
N ARG A 519 18.51 5.71 -5.03
CA ARG A 519 18.83 4.43 -4.36
C ARG A 519 18.37 3.21 -5.16
N HIS A 520 17.43 3.38 -6.09
CA HIS A 520 16.81 2.33 -6.89
C HIS A 520 16.99 2.55 -8.40
N ASP A 521 18.14 3.11 -8.81
CA ASP A 521 18.49 3.47 -10.20
C ASP A 521 18.75 2.27 -11.15
N GLY A 522 18.58 1.03 -10.67
CA GLY A 522 18.91 -0.20 -11.40
C GLY A 522 20.37 -0.63 -11.32
N ARG A 523 21.28 0.26 -10.90
CA ARG A 523 22.69 -0.05 -10.64
C ARG A 523 22.93 -0.35 -9.17
N ARG A 524 22.34 0.43 -8.27
CA ARG A 524 22.41 0.23 -6.82
C ARG A 524 21.41 -0.83 -6.36
N ARG A 525 20.14 -0.68 -6.73
CA ARG A 525 19.03 -1.58 -6.36
C ARG A 525 18.01 -1.68 -7.48
N ASN A 526 17.15 -2.70 -7.39
CA ASN A 526 16.09 -2.95 -8.37
C ASN A 526 15.04 -1.81 -8.34
N PRO A 527 14.77 -1.13 -9.47
CA PRO A 527 13.82 -0.01 -9.54
C PRO A 527 12.37 -0.40 -9.22
N PHE A 528 12.04 -1.68 -9.38
CA PHE A 528 10.69 -2.25 -9.19
C PHE A 528 10.51 -2.94 -7.83
N ASN A 529 11.52 -2.85 -6.96
CA ASN A 529 11.49 -3.51 -5.65
C ASN A 529 12.16 -2.63 -4.60
N GLU A 530 11.36 -1.73 -4.03
CA GLU A 530 11.71 -1.01 -2.82
C GLU A 530 11.37 -1.87 -1.61
N ALA A 531 12.41 -2.35 -0.92
CA ALA A 531 12.27 -3.29 0.19
C ALA A 531 12.23 -2.57 1.54
N GLU A 532 11.33 -3.00 2.42
CA GLU A 532 11.36 -2.71 3.86
C GLU A 532 11.53 -4.05 4.61
N CYS A 533 10.52 -4.53 5.34
CA CYS A 533 10.58 -5.82 6.04
C CYS A 533 10.60 -7.02 5.08
N GLY A 534 10.27 -6.82 3.80
CA GLY A 534 10.41 -7.80 2.71
C GLY A 534 10.47 -7.12 1.34
N ASN A 535 10.55 -7.93 0.27
CA ASN A 535 10.51 -7.45 -1.11
C ASN A 535 9.11 -7.02 -1.53
N HIS A 536 9.01 -6.12 -2.51
CA HIS A 536 7.77 -5.56 -3.05
C HIS A 536 6.85 -5.14 -1.91
N TYR A 537 7.38 -4.29 -1.02
CA TYR A 537 6.71 -3.93 0.21
C TYR A 537 5.61 -2.91 -0.07
N VAL A 538 4.42 -3.14 0.50
CA VAL A 538 3.18 -2.41 0.17
C VAL A 538 3.30 -0.91 0.37
N ARG A 539 4.08 -0.48 1.37
CA ARG A 539 4.22 0.93 1.72
C ARG A 539 4.82 1.78 0.59
N SER A 540 5.62 1.21 -0.31
CA SER A 540 6.18 1.96 -1.44
C SER A 540 5.10 2.43 -2.45
N MET A 541 3.93 1.79 -2.46
CA MET A 541 2.77 2.23 -3.24
C MET A 541 2.16 3.54 -2.71
N ALA A 542 2.66 4.09 -1.60
CA ALA A 542 2.41 5.48 -1.21
C ALA A 542 2.77 6.46 -2.34
N SER A 543 3.83 6.18 -3.11
CA SER A 543 4.24 6.97 -4.28
C SER A 543 3.12 7.26 -5.28
N PHE A 544 2.08 6.42 -5.35
CA PHE A 544 0.95 6.64 -6.25
C PHE A 544 0.08 7.84 -5.83
N GLY A 545 0.11 8.25 -4.55
CA GLY A 545 -0.55 9.47 -4.07
C GLY A 545 0.06 10.75 -4.66
N LEU A 546 1.37 10.71 -5.02
CA LEU A 546 2.07 11.86 -5.61
C LEU A 546 1.49 12.28 -6.97
N LEU A 547 0.83 11.36 -7.69
CA LEU A 547 0.16 11.68 -8.96
C LEU A 547 -0.90 12.77 -8.80
N HIS A 548 -1.50 12.87 -7.62
CA HIS A 548 -2.56 13.83 -7.30
C HIS A 548 -2.10 14.95 -6.36
N ALA A 549 -0.92 14.84 -5.76
CA ALA A 549 -0.52 15.73 -4.66
C ALA A 549 -0.28 17.19 -5.08
N TRP A 550 0.39 17.44 -6.21
CA TRP A 550 0.77 18.81 -6.64
C TRP A 550 -0.41 19.78 -6.73
N PRO A 551 -1.44 19.51 -7.55
CA PRO A 551 -2.63 20.35 -7.58
C PRO A 551 -3.72 19.83 -6.64
N CYS A 552 -3.42 18.94 -5.67
CA CYS A 552 -4.39 18.25 -4.82
C CYS A 552 -5.65 17.79 -5.59
N ILE A 553 -5.50 16.81 -6.48
CA ILE A 553 -6.60 16.26 -7.27
C ILE A 553 -7.50 15.41 -6.36
N VAL A 554 -8.76 15.81 -6.24
CA VAL A 554 -9.80 15.04 -5.57
C VAL A 554 -10.84 14.61 -6.60
N ALA A 555 -10.89 13.31 -6.86
CA ALA A 555 -11.90 12.71 -7.74
C ALA A 555 -13.08 12.18 -6.92
N ASP A 556 -14.30 12.58 -7.30
CA ASP A 556 -15.55 12.19 -6.67
C ASP A 556 -16.48 11.55 -7.69
N ARG A 557 -16.59 10.22 -7.65
CA ARG A 557 -17.50 9.45 -8.51
C ARG A 557 -18.95 9.49 -8.04
N VAL A 558 -19.23 9.89 -6.81
CA VAL A 558 -20.59 10.02 -6.28
C VAL A 558 -21.24 11.29 -6.84
N ALA A 559 -20.53 12.42 -6.76
CA ALA A 559 -20.97 13.69 -7.31
C ALA A 559 -20.62 13.88 -8.80
N ASP A 560 -19.84 12.96 -9.37
CA ASP A 560 -19.28 13.02 -10.73
C ASP A 560 -18.44 14.28 -10.99
N THR A 561 -17.60 14.64 -10.01
CA THR A 561 -16.79 15.87 -10.05
C THR A 561 -15.31 15.60 -9.83
N LEU A 562 -14.49 16.49 -10.39
CA LEU A 562 -13.05 16.57 -10.15
C LEU A 562 -12.75 17.93 -9.52
N THR A 563 -12.05 17.96 -8.38
CA THR A 563 -11.61 19.21 -7.75
C THR A 563 -10.08 19.31 -7.81
N VAL A 564 -9.56 20.49 -8.13
CA VAL A 564 -8.12 20.77 -8.20
C VAL A 564 -7.80 22.14 -7.61
N ARG A 565 -6.65 22.27 -6.96
CA ARG A 565 -6.06 23.54 -6.52
C ARG A 565 -5.53 24.34 -7.72
N PRO A 566 -5.40 25.67 -7.58
CA PRO A 566 -4.92 26.55 -8.65
C PRO A 566 -3.40 26.46 -8.85
N VAL A 567 -2.89 25.28 -9.24
CA VAL A 567 -1.47 25.06 -9.57
C VAL A 567 -1.35 24.85 -11.08
N SER A 568 -0.72 25.80 -11.77
CA SER A 568 -0.60 25.76 -13.24
C SER A 568 0.20 24.55 -13.69
N GLY A 569 -0.31 23.83 -14.69
CA GLY A 569 0.34 22.65 -15.26
C GLY A 569 -0.66 21.65 -15.82
N ARG A 570 -0.13 20.59 -16.42
CA ARG A 570 -0.86 19.42 -16.90
C ARG A 570 -0.65 18.26 -15.94
N TRP A 571 -1.70 17.86 -15.25
CA TRP A 571 -1.67 16.86 -14.19
C TRP A 571 -2.45 15.62 -14.57
N VAL A 572 -1.93 14.44 -14.23
CA VAL A 572 -2.59 13.16 -14.51
C VAL A 572 -3.69 12.89 -13.49
N VAL A 573 -4.86 12.45 -13.97
CA VAL A 573 -5.97 12.00 -13.12
C VAL A 573 -6.10 10.50 -13.27
N VAL A 574 -6.26 9.80 -12.14
CA VAL A 574 -6.45 8.36 -12.08
C VAL A 574 -7.55 8.07 -11.08
N ALA A 575 -8.72 7.66 -11.56
CA ALA A 575 -9.88 7.33 -10.74
C ALA A 575 -10.58 6.11 -11.34
N ALA A 576 -10.08 4.94 -10.96
CA ALA A 576 -10.49 3.63 -11.42
C ALA A 576 -10.35 3.46 -12.94
N ASP A 577 -11.48 3.37 -13.64
CA ASP A 577 -11.57 3.25 -15.10
C ASP A 577 -11.42 4.59 -15.83
N ARG A 578 -11.34 5.70 -15.10
CA ARG A 578 -11.14 7.05 -15.65
C ARG A 578 -9.69 7.50 -15.51
N VAL A 579 -9.01 7.60 -16.64
CA VAL A 579 -7.64 8.10 -16.73
C VAL A 579 -7.60 9.26 -17.71
N GLY A 580 -6.92 10.34 -17.36
CA GLY A 580 -6.83 11.51 -18.23
C GLY A 580 -5.90 12.59 -17.70
N HIS A 581 -6.02 13.79 -18.26
CA HIS A 581 -5.28 14.96 -17.82
C HIS A 581 -6.20 16.10 -17.44
N VAL A 582 -5.89 16.78 -16.35
CA VAL A 582 -6.42 18.09 -16.04
C VAL A 582 -5.35 19.13 -16.34
N THR A 583 -5.67 20.10 -17.18
CA THR A 583 -4.80 21.26 -17.44
C THR A 583 -5.33 22.44 -16.64
N VAL A 584 -4.50 22.98 -15.76
CA VAL A 584 -4.80 24.15 -14.93
C VAL A 584 -3.96 25.32 -15.44
N THR A 585 -4.60 26.49 -15.61
CA THR A 585 -3.93 27.73 -16.01
C THR A 585 -4.34 28.85 -15.07
N VAL A 586 -3.36 29.44 -14.39
CA VAL A 586 -3.54 30.57 -13.48
C VAL A 586 -3.02 31.84 -14.14
N ASN A 587 -3.91 32.80 -14.39
CA ASN A 587 -3.62 34.08 -15.03
C ASN A 587 -4.03 35.22 -14.08
N GLY A 588 -3.09 35.68 -13.25
CA GLY A 588 -3.41 36.66 -12.20
C GLY A 588 -4.41 36.09 -11.20
N SER A 589 -5.61 36.69 -11.10
CA SER A 589 -6.68 36.21 -10.24
C SER A 589 -7.65 35.21 -10.90
N ALA A 590 -7.49 34.92 -12.20
CA ALA A 590 -8.36 34.01 -12.93
C ALA A 590 -7.70 32.64 -13.07
N THR A 591 -8.38 31.58 -12.63
CA THR A 591 -7.95 30.19 -12.80
C THR A 591 -8.92 29.47 -13.72
N HIS A 592 -8.40 28.71 -14.68
CA HIS A 592 -9.16 27.82 -15.54
C HIS A 592 -8.63 26.39 -15.39
N ALA A 593 -9.54 25.40 -15.33
CA ALA A 593 -9.20 23.99 -15.28
C ALA A 593 -10.06 23.22 -16.30
N ALA A 594 -9.43 22.38 -17.11
CA ALA A 594 -10.10 21.55 -18.11
C ALA A 594 -9.59 20.12 -18.04
N TYR A 595 -10.52 19.15 -17.97
CA TYR A 595 -10.21 17.72 -17.96
C TYR A 595 -10.40 17.10 -19.36
N VAL A 596 -9.43 16.28 -19.78
CA VAL A 596 -9.47 15.50 -21.00
C VAL A 596 -9.32 14.02 -20.63
N ALA A 597 -10.35 13.23 -20.94
CA ALA A 597 -10.33 11.79 -20.72
C ALA A 597 -9.50 11.07 -21.79
N LEU A 598 -8.66 10.13 -21.37
CA LEU A 598 -7.90 9.21 -22.22
C LEU A 598 -8.45 7.77 -22.13
N LEU A 599 -9.02 7.42 -20.98
CA LEU A 599 -9.77 6.20 -20.73
C LEU A 599 -10.98 6.51 -19.87
N GLY A 600 -12.10 5.83 -20.13
CA GLY A 600 -13.35 6.01 -19.41
C GLY A 600 -14.08 7.31 -19.75
N ASP A 601 -15.21 7.53 -19.08
CA ASP A 601 -16.03 8.72 -19.28
C ASP A 601 -15.39 9.97 -18.66
N PRO A 602 -15.64 11.17 -19.21
CA PRO A 602 -15.26 12.42 -18.56
C PRO A 602 -16.04 12.64 -17.26
N PHE A 603 -15.46 13.41 -16.33
CA PHE A 603 -16.21 13.94 -15.18
C PHE A 603 -17.20 15.02 -15.64
N ALA A 604 -18.42 15.03 -15.09
CA ALA A 604 -19.43 16.04 -15.43
C ALA A 604 -19.01 17.47 -15.07
N ALA A 605 -18.20 17.66 -14.02
CA ALA A 605 -17.70 18.97 -13.64
C ALA A 605 -16.25 18.93 -13.14
N VAL A 606 -15.49 19.97 -13.50
CA VAL A 606 -14.18 20.26 -12.93
C VAL A 606 -14.31 21.54 -12.10
N ARG A 607 -13.91 21.48 -10.83
CA ARG A 607 -14.00 22.57 -9.85
C ARG A 607 -12.60 23.01 -9.46
N ILE A 608 -12.46 24.30 -9.21
CA ILE A 608 -11.23 24.88 -8.66
C ILE A 608 -11.47 25.03 -7.16
N GLY A 609 -10.66 24.35 -6.36
CA GLY A 609 -10.65 24.45 -4.91
C GLY A 609 -9.92 25.70 -4.41
N GLU A 610 -9.93 25.88 -3.10
CA GLU A 610 -9.11 26.89 -2.43
C GLU A 610 -7.62 26.52 -2.51
N ALA A 611 -6.76 27.54 -2.52
CA ALA A 611 -5.31 27.39 -2.69
C ALA A 611 -4.66 26.68 -1.50
#